data_AF-A0A6J3C5S1-F1
#
_entry.id   AF-A0A6J3C5S1-F1
#
_cell.length_a   1.000
_cell.length_b   1.000
_cell.length_c   1.000
_cell.angle_alpha   90.00
_cell.angle_beta   90.00
_cell.angle_gamma   90.00
#
_symmetry.space_group_name_H-M   'P 1'
#
loop_
_entity.id
_entity.type
_entity.pdbx_description
1 polymer ?
#
loop_
_entity_poly.entity_id
_entity_poly.type
_entity_poly.pdbx_seq_one_letter_code
_entity_poly.pdbx_strand_id
1 'polypeptide(L)'
;MRGAIPVLPTVLAYFCLFCNIIVPGLGTIFSGMFCLCFGIPRFGVHDGAKHRIGSFLINLLVGCGQLFTVLFCLVGWGWSIWWGVIFVKVA
;
A
#
# COMPACT_ATOMS: atom_id res chain seq x y z
N MET A 1 -1.97 -11.91 4.01
CA MET A 1 -1.92 -10.49 3.59
C MET A 1 -0.59 -9.78 3.86
N ARG A 2 0.21 -10.16 4.88
CA ARG A 2 1.51 -9.50 5.21
C ARG A 2 2.57 -9.49 4.10
N GLY A 3 2.48 -10.38 3.10
CA GLY A 3 3.41 -10.39 1.96
C GLY A 3 3.10 -9.34 0.89
N ALA A 4 1.90 -8.75 0.90
CA ALA A 4 1.45 -7.75 -0.09
C ALA A 4 2.00 -6.35 0.12
N ILE A 5 2.60 -6.13 1.28
CA ILE A 5 3.04 -4.83 1.76
C ILE A 5 4.48 -4.66 1.30
N PRO A 6 4.73 -3.79 0.31
CA PRO A 6 6.07 -3.55 -0.18
C PRO A 6 6.92 -2.86 0.89
N VAL A 7 8.20 -3.22 0.95
CA VAL A 7 9.18 -2.51 1.77
C VAL A 7 9.57 -1.25 1.00
N LEU A 8 9.15 -0.09 1.51
CA LEU A 8 9.50 1.22 0.94
C LEU A 8 10.49 1.93 1.88
N PRO A 9 11.36 2.80 1.34
CA PRO A 9 12.18 3.67 2.17
C PRO A 9 11.31 4.53 3.10
N THR A 10 11.81 4.77 4.31
CA THR A 10 11.09 5.41 5.42
C THR A 10 10.33 6.69 5.04
N VAL A 11 10.95 7.56 4.21
CA VAL A 11 10.33 8.83 3.76
C VAL A 11 9.05 8.57 2.94
N LEU A 12 9.08 7.60 2.03
CA LEU A 12 7.93 7.25 1.20
C LEU A 12 6.84 6.55 2.02
N ALA A 13 7.22 5.76 3.04
CA ALA A 13 6.25 5.13 3.94
C ALA A 13 5.45 6.17 4.74
N TYR A 14 6.10 7.21 5.27
CA TYR A 14 5.42 8.32 5.92
C TYR A 14 4.55 9.13 4.96
N PHE A 15 5.02 9.35 3.72
CA PHE A 15 4.22 9.99 2.68
C PHE A 15 2.93 9.19 2.37
N CYS A 16 3.04 7.88 2.19
CA CYS A 16 1.88 7.01 1.98
C CYS A 16 0.92 7.03 3.17
N LEU A 17 1.43 7.02 4.41
CA LEU A 17 0.59 7.15 5.61
C LEU A 17 -0.16 8.48 5.63
N PHE A 18 0.54 9.59 5.36
CA PHE A 18 -0.07 10.91 5.29
C PHE A 18 -1.16 10.98 4.22
N CYS A 19 -0.91 10.44 3.03
CA CYS A 19 -1.92 10.35 1.98
C CYS A 19 -3.14 9.53 2.41
N ASN A 20 -2.96 8.39 3.11
CA ASN A 20 -4.07 7.57 3.60
C ASN A 20 -4.89 8.25 4.72
N ILE A 21 -4.29 9.18 5.48
CA ILE A 21 -5.01 10.00 6.47
C ILE A 21 -5.91 11.02 5.76
N ILE A 22 -5.40 11.71 4.73
CA ILE A 22 -6.19 12.72 4.00
C ILE A 22 -7.26 12.06 3.14
N VAL A 23 -6.87 11.07 2.33
CA VAL A 23 -7.77 10.38 1.42
C VAL A 23 -7.61 8.87 1.58
N PRO A 24 -8.68 8.15 1.96
CA PRO A 24 -8.63 6.71 2.14
C PRO A 24 -8.22 6.03 0.83
N GLY A 25 -7.22 5.16 0.88
CA GLY A 25 -6.76 4.35 -0.25
C GLY A 25 -5.72 5.02 -1.15
N LEU A 26 -5.51 6.33 -1.05
CA LEU A 26 -4.62 7.08 -1.93
C LEU A 26 -3.14 6.72 -1.67
N GLY A 27 -2.75 6.64 -0.41
CA GLY A 27 -1.42 6.18 0.01
C GLY A 27 -1.16 4.71 -0.33
N THR A 28 -2.20 3.88 -0.29
CA THR A 28 -2.14 2.46 -0.68
C THR A 28 -1.92 2.29 -2.19
N ILE A 29 -2.51 3.14 -3.03
CA ILE A 29 -2.23 3.13 -4.48
C ILE A 29 -0.80 3.59 -4.76
N PHE A 30 -0.36 4.67 -4.08
CA PHE A 30 1.01 5.17 -4.21
C PHE A 30 2.06 4.15 -3.77
N SER A 31 1.83 3.39 -2.69
CA SER A 31 2.77 2.36 -2.25
C SER A 31 2.97 1.27 -3.32
N GLY A 32 1.92 0.93 -4.06
CA GLY A 32 2.01 0.04 -5.23
C GLY A 32 2.90 0.62 -6.34
N MET A 33 2.74 1.91 -6.68
CA MET A 33 3.55 2.57 -7.71
C MET A 33 5.02 2.67 -7.29
N PHE A 34 5.27 3.07 -6.05
CA PHE A 34 6.63 3.13 -5.51
C PHE A 34 7.28 1.76 -5.40
N CYS A 35 6.51 0.68 -5.20
CA CYS A 35 7.05 -0.68 -5.27
C CYS A 35 7.54 -1.05 -6.69
N LEU A 36 6.96 -0.49 -7.76
CA LEU A 36 7.45 -0.73 -9.12
C LEU A 36 8.78 -0.04 -9.39
N CYS A 37 8.96 1.19 -8.86
CA CYS A 37 10.12 2.03 -9.13
C CYS A 37 11.28 1.88 -8.13
N PHE A 38 10.98 1.75 -6.83
CA PHE A 38 11.95 1.86 -5.73
C PHE A 38 11.85 0.75 -4.67
N GLY A 39 10.79 -0.07 -4.67
CA GLY A 39 10.57 -1.10 -3.65
C GLY A 39 11.04 -2.48 -4.07
N ILE A 40 11.49 -3.26 -3.09
CA ILE A 40 11.75 -4.69 -3.25
C ILE A 40 10.45 -5.42 -2.87
N PRO A 41 9.78 -6.12 -3.80
CA PRO A 41 8.60 -6.89 -3.44
C PRO A 41 9.03 -8.00 -2.48
N ARG A 42 8.41 -8.07 -1.29
CA ARG A 42 8.65 -9.18 -0.34
C ARG A 42 8.09 -10.52 -0.86
N PHE A 43 7.42 -10.51 -2.02
CA PHE A 43 6.94 -11.69 -2.70
C PHE A 43 8.06 -12.38 -3.49
N GLY A 44 8.66 -13.37 -2.84
CA GLY A 44 9.42 -14.42 -3.52
C GLY A 44 10.93 -14.20 -3.54
N VAL A 45 11.64 -15.33 -3.46
CA VAL A 45 13.11 -15.47 -3.49
C VAL A 45 13.75 -14.98 -4.80
N HIS A 46 12.93 -14.69 -5.83
CA HIS A 46 13.38 -14.19 -7.13
C HIS A 46 12.69 -12.86 -7.46
N ASP A 47 13.49 -11.79 -7.56
CA ASP A 47 13.15 -10.42 -7.99
C ASP A 47 12.65 -10.38 -9.46
N GLY A 48 11.50 -11.00 -9.72
CA GLY A 48 10.87 -11.00 -11.04
C GLY A 48 9.93 -9.80 -11.22
N ALA A 49 9.95 -9.17 -12.40
CA ALA A 49 9.02 -8.10 -12.78
C ALA A 49 7.54 -8.48 -12.58
N LYS A 50 7.20 -9.77 -12.69
CA LYS A 50 5.86 -10.32 -12.44
C LYS A 50 5.39 -10.10 -11.00
N HIS A 51 6.27 -10.24 -9.99
CA HIS A 51 5.92 -10.02 -8.59
C HIS A 51 5.73 -8.53 -8.27
N ARG A 52 6.51 -7.65 -8.92
CA ARG A 52 6.34 -6.19 -8.80
C ARG A 52 4.99 -5.73 -9.34
N ILE A 53 4.62 -6.20 -10.54
CA ILE A 53 3.32 -5.91 -11.17
C ILE A 53 2.17 -6.50 -10.33
N GLY A 54 2.34 -7.71 -9.80
CA GLY A 54 1.35 -8.32 -8.90
C GLY A 54 1.14 -7.50 -7.62
N SER A 55 2.21 -7.01 -7.00
CA SER A 55 2.12 -6.13 -5.82
C SER A 55 1.39 -4.82 -6.15
N PHE A 56 1.67 -4.22 -7.31
CA PHE A 56 0.96 -3.02 -7.77
C PHE A 56 -0.54 -3.27 -7.94
N LEU A 57 -0.95 -4.33 -8.64
CA LEU A 57 -2.37 -4.66 -8.83
C LEU A 57 -3.10 -4.89 -7.49
N ILE A 58 -2.48 -5.60 -6.56
CA ILE A 58 -3.08 -5.84 -5.24
C ILE A 58 -3.25 -4.53 -4.47
N ASN A 59 -2.22 -3.69 -4.44
CA ASN A 59 -2.29 -2.38 -3.77
C ASN A 59 -3.34 -1.46 -4.43
N LEU A 60 -3.48 -1.52 -5.75
CA LEU A 60 -4.53 -0.81 -6.50
C LEU A 60 -5.93 -1.31 -6.12
N LEU A 61 -6.16 -2.63 -6.13
CA LEU A 61 -7.45 -3.21 -5.77
C LEU A 61 -7.82 -2.93 -4.30
N VAL A 62 -6.85 -3.01 -3.39
CA VAL A 62 -7.07 -2.68 -1.97
C VAL A 62 -7.38 -1.20 -1.79
N GLY A 63 -6.66 -0.31 -2.48
CA GLY A 63 -6.94 1.13 -2.46
C GLY A 63 -8.35 1.46 -2.97
N CYS A 64 -8.76 0.85 -4.09
CA CYS A 64 -10.12 0.97 -4.60
C CYS A 64 -11.16 0.42 -3.62
N GLY A 65 -10.88 -0.71 -2.97
CA GLY A 65 -11.74 -1.27 -1.92
C GLY A 65 -11.85 -0.36 -0.69
N GLN A 66 -10.77 0.30 -0.29
CA GLN A 66 -10.76 1.29 0.80
C GLN A 66 -11.60 2.53 0.47
N LEU A 67 -11.55 2.99 -0.78
CA LEU A 67 -12.42 4.08 -1.28
C LEU A 67 -13.90 3.67 -1.27
N PHE A 68 -14.23 2.48 -1.77
CA PHE A 68 -15.60 1.98 -1.80
C PHE A 68 -16.18 1.76 -0.40
N THR A 69 -15.37 1.19 0.49
CA THR A 69 -15.78 0.90 1.88
C THR A 69 -15.76 2.12 2.79
N VAL A 70 -15.33 3.30 2.32
CA VAL A 70 -15.51 4.54 3.08
C VAL A 70 -16.96 5.00 3.09
N LEU A 71 -17.71 4.71 2.02
CA LEU A 71 -19.15 5.00 1.94
C LEU A 71 -19.94 4.21 2.99
N PHE A 72 -19.40 3.07 3.45
CA PHE A 72 -19.96 2.25 4.52
C PHE A 72 -19.27 2.56 5.85
N CYS A 73 -19.86 3.48 6.63
CA CYS A 73 -19.49 3.79 8.01
C CYS A 73 -18.00 4.18 8.23
N LEU A 74 -17.32 4.75 7.23
CA LEU A 74 -15.91 5.14 7.31
C LEU A 74 -14.95 3.98 7.65
N VAL A 75 -15.41 2.72 7.53
CA VAL A 75 -14.60 1.54 7.84
C VAL A 75 -13.38 1.47 6.93
N GLY A 76 -13.54 1.84 5.66
CA GLY A 76 -12.45 1.95 4.70
C GLY A 76 -11.34 2.90 5.13
N TRP A 77 -11.66 3.94 5.92
CA TRP A 77 -10.69 4.94 6.36
C TRP A 77 -9.78 4.40 7.46
N GLY A 78 -10.36 3.75 8.49
CA GLY A 78 -9.59 3.08 9.55
C GLY A 78 -8.69 1.98 8.98
N TRP A 79 -9.20 1.22 8.01
CA TRP A 79 -8.41 0.20 7.30
C TRP A 79 -7.25 0.82 6.49
N SER A 80 -7.46 1.99 5.89
CA SER A 80 -6.44 2.72 5.14
C SER A 80 -5.30 3.24 6.02
N ILE A 81 -5.64 3.80 7.18
CA ILE A 81 -4.64 4.26 8.18
C ILE A 81 -3.86 3.06 8.73
N TRP A 82 -4.53 1.95 9.03
CA TRP A 82 -3.88 0.73 9.51
C TRP A 82 -2.83 0.21 8.52
N TRP A 83 -3.15 0.20 7.22
CA TRP A 83 -2.19 -0.11 6.15
C TRP A 83 -1.01 0.87 6.13
N GLY A 84 -1.28 2.17 6.26
CA GLY A 84 -0.27 3.21 6.39
C GLY A 84 0.72 2.95 7.54
N VAL A 85 0.21 2.57 8.71
CA VAL A 85 1.05 2.27 9.88
C VAL A 85 1.90 1.03 9.65
N ILE A 86 1.39 0.01 8.95
CA ILE A 86 2.19 -1.18 8.62
C ILE A 86 3.30 -0.82 7.64
N PHE A 87 3.07 0.06 6.65
CA PHE A 87 4.14 0.54 5.77
C PHE A 87 5.30 1.14 6.59
N VAL A 88 4.99 2.02 7.55
CA VAL A 88 6.02 2.64 8.42
C VAL A 88 6.71 1.61 9.31
N LYS A 89 5.99 0.59 9.81
CA LYS A 89 6.59 -0.46 10.66
C LYS A 89 7.51 -1.42 9.90
N VAL A 90 7.35 -1.54 8.59
CA VAL A 90 8.08 -2.48 7.73
C VAL A 90 9.16 -1.78 6.90
N ALA A 91 9.11 -0.44 6.81
CA ALA A 91 10.08 0.43 6.17
C ALA A 91 11.44 0.49 6.87
#